data_AF-A0AAW9KL45-F1
#
_entry.id   AF-A0AAW9KL45-F1
#
_cell.length_a   1.000
_cell.length_b   1.000
_cell.length_c   1.000
_cell.angle_alpha   90.00
_cell.angle_beta   90.00
_cell.angle_gamma   90.00
#
_symmetry.space_group_name_H-M   'P 1'
#
loop_
_entity.id
_entity.type
_entity.pdbx_description
1 polymer ?
#
loop_
_entity_poly.entity_id
_entity_poly.type
_entity_poly.pdbx_seq_one_letter_code
_entity_poly.pdbx_strand_id
1 'polypeptide(L)' 'TLRGNNYEAKVVYWMPFNGNIGIHDASWRYSFGGNIYKNNGTHGCVNSPSYLAKTIFENIEPGTPIICYEE' A
#
# COMPACT_ATOMS: atom_id res chain seq x y z
N THR A 1 10.94 -6.03 2.24
CA THR A 1 10.21 -6.31 3.48
C THR A 1 9.93 -5.01 4.20
N LEU A 2 8.67 -4.73 4.52
CA LEU A 2 8.27 -3.60 5.36
C LEU A 2 8.34 -4.02 6.82
N ARG A 3 8.93 -3.18 7.65
CA ARG A 3 9.06 -3.41 9.09
C ARG A 3 8.53 -2.20 9.85
N GLY A 4 7.72 -2.47 10.86
CA GLY A 4 7.35 -1.51 11.90
C GLY A 4 7.68 -2.08 13.27
N ASN A 5 7.37 -1.33 14.34
CA ASN A 5 7.74 -1.71 15.71
C ASN A 5 7.27 -3.12 16.10
N ASN A 6 6.10 -3.56 15.60
CA ASN A 6 5.49 -4.85 15.95
C ASN A 6 5.07 -5.69 14.73
N TYR A 7 5.57 -5.38 13.51
CA TYR A 7 5.21 -6.16 12.33
C TYR A 7 6.34 -6.25 11.30
N GLU A 8 6.35 -7.36 10.56
CA GLU A 8 7.19 -7.58 9.40
C GLU A 8 6.32 -8.14 8.27
N ALA A 9 6.28 -7.45 7.13
CA ALA A 9 5.53 -7.86 5.95
C ALA A 9 6.46 -7.99 4.75
N LYS A 10 6.48 -9.17 4.14
CA LYS A 10 7.18 -9.36 2.85
C LYS A 10 6.32 -8.74 1.76
N VAL A 11 6.86 -7.70 1.13
CA VAL A 11 6.27 -7.01 -0.02
C VAL A 11 7.29 -6.99 -1.14
N VAL A 12 6.79 -7.06 -2.37
CA VAL A 12 7.58 -7.08 -3.61
C VAL A 12 7.65 -5.69 -4.22
N TYR A 13 6.53 -4.97 -4.24
CA TYR A 13 6.42 -3.62 -4.80
C TYR A 13 6.20 -2.62 -3.68
N TRP A 14 7.13 -1.68 -3.53
CA TRP A 14 7.07 -0.65 -2.49
C TRP A 14 7.22 0.74 -3.11
N MET A 15 6.21 1.58 -2.93
CA MET A 15 6.14 2.95 -3.44
C MET A 15 5.85 3.91 -2.28
N PRO A 16 6.89 4.36 -1.54
CA PRO A 16 6.72 5.29 -0.44
C PRO A 16 6.31 6.67 -0.96
N PHE A 17 5.37 7.33 -0.26
CA PHE A 17 4.97 8.69 -0.61
C PHE A 17 4.83 9.64 0.60
N ASN A 18 4.83 9.13 1.84
CA ASN A 18 4.79 9.99 3.03
C ASN A 18 5.48 9.31 4.24
N GLY A 19 6.78 9.60 4.45
CA GLY A 19 7.57 8.98 5.52
C GLY A 19 7.58 7.45 5.41
N ASN A 20 6.96 6.77 6.37
CA ASN A 20 6.83 5.31 6.39
C ASN A 20 5.51 4.79 5.75
N ILE A 21 4.75 5.66 5.10
CA ILE A 21 3.50 5.35 4.39
C ILE A 21 3.78 5.27 2.88
N GLY A 22 3.17 4.26 2.25
CA GLY A 22 3.28 4.04 0.82
C GLY A 22 2.24 3.07 0.29
N ILE A 23 2.29 2.83 -1.01
CA ILE A 23 1.52 1.80 -1.71
C ILE A 23 2.37 0.53 -1.78
N HIS A 24 1.79 -0.61 -1.46
CA HIS A 24 2.44 -1.91 -1.66
C HIS A 24 1.47 -3.04 -1.93
N ASP A 25 2.01 -4.15 -2.43
CA ASP A 25 1.26 -5.40 -2.51
C ASP A 25 0.99 -6.00 -1.12
N ALA A 26 -0.19 -6.60 -0.96
CA ALA A 26 -0.62 -7.24 0.27
C ALA A 26 -1.17 -8.64 -0.02
N SER A 27 -0.28 -9.60 -0.29
CA SER A 27 -0.63 -10.98 -0.62
C SER A 27 -1.42 -11.72 0.46
N TRP A 28 -1.34 -11.26 1.72
CA TRP A 28 -2.09 -11.80 2.85
C TRP A 28 -3.56 -11.34 2.90
N ARG A 29 -3.96 -10.38 2.06
CA ARG A 29 -5.30 -9.77 2.14
C ARG A 29 -6.22 -10.35 1.07
N TYR A 30 -7.35 -10.88 1.51
CA TYR A 30 -8.33 -11.57 0.64
C TYR A 30 -9.34 -10.64 -0.04
N SER A 31 -9.55 -9.44 0.49
CA SER A 31 -10.54 -8.48 -0.04
C SER A 31 -10.05 -7.03 0.05
N PHE A 32 -10.49 -6.22 -0.90
CA PHE A 32 -10.07 -4.83 -1.07
C PHE A 32 -11.29 -3.94 -1.34
N GLY A 33 -11.19 -2.65 -0.97
CA GLY A 33 -12.25 -1.66 -1.19
C GLY A 33 -13.37 -1.63 -0.14
N GLY A 34 -14.43 -0.89 -0.45
CA GLY A 34 -15.59 -0.69 0.43
C GLY A 34 -15.22 -0.10 1.79
N ASN A 35 -15.91 -0.55 2.84
CA ASN A 35 -15.71 -0.08 4.22
C ASN A 35 -14.70 -0.94 5.01
N ILE A 36 -13.93 -1.82 4.35
CA ILE A 36 -12.98 -2.72 5.04
C ILE A 36 -11.97 -1.94 5.87
N TYR A 37 -11.56 -0.75 5.40
CA TYR A 37 -10.60 0.10 6.10
C TYR A 37 -11.07 0.53 7.51
N LYS A 38 -12.39 0.56 7.76
CA LYS A 38 -12.97 0.98 9.06
C LYS A 38 -12.77 -0.07 10.15
N ASN A 39 -12.85 -1.35 9.78
CA ASN A 39 -12.85 -2.47 10.74
C ASN A 39 -11.60 -3.37 10.63
N ASN A 40 -10.91 -3.35 9.49
CA ASN A 40 -9.70 -4.12 9.20
C ASN A 40 -8.76 -3.28 8.31
N GLY A 41 -8.44 -2.10 8.82
CA GLY A 41 -7.55 -1.12 8.20
C GLY A 41 -6.08 -1.53 8.25
N THR A 42 -5.22 -0.64 7.77
CA THR A 42 -3.76 -0.80 7.79
C THR A 42 -3.15 0.12 8.85
N HIS A 43 -1.83 0.09 9.00
CA HIS A 43 -1.09 1.05 9.81
C HIS A 43 -0.81 2.38 9.06
N GLY A 44 -1.62 2.70 8.05
CA GLY A 44 -1.50 3.91 7.22
C GLY A 44 -1.18 3.63 5.74
N CYS A 45 -0.51 2.51 5.43
CA CYS A 45 -0.20 2.14 4.04
C CYS A 45 -1.45 1.83 3.20
N VAL A 46 -1.33 1.99 1.89
CA VAL A 46 -2.35 1.59 0.92
C VAL A 46 -2.04 0.17 0.43
N ASN A 47 -2.73 -0.81 1.01
CA ASN A 47 -2.63 -2.22 0.60
C ASN A 47 -3.35 -2.43 -0.73
N SER A 48 -2.63 -2.98 -1.71
CA SER A 48 -3.11 -3.26 -3.06
C SER A 48 -2.99 -4.76 -3.40
N PRO A 49 -3.86 -5.31 -4.28
CA PRO A 49 -3.61 -6.61 -4.90
C PRO A 49 -2.25 -6.60 -5.63
N SER A 50 -1.53 -7.73 -5.63
CA SER A 50 -0.18 -7.79 -6.20
C SER A 50 -0.11 -7.37 -7.67
N TYR A 51 -1.13 -7.68 -8.47
CA TYR A 51 -1.16 -7.26 -9.88
C TYR A 51 -1.23 -5.74 -10.01
N LEU A 52 -2.05 -5.07 -9.19
CA LEU A 52 -2.23 -3.62 -9.25
C LEU A 52 -1.00 -2.89 -8.70
N ALA A 53 -0.42 -3.36 -7.61
CA ALA A 53 0.82 -2.81 -7.08
C ALA A 53 1.96 -2.88 -8.11
N LYS A 54 2.07 -4.01 -8.82
CA LYS A 54 3.00 -4.17 -9.94
C LYS A 54 2.74 -3.17 -11.04
N THR A 55 1.49 -3.06 -11.51
CA THR A 55 1.11 -2.15 -12.59
C THR A 55 1.47 -0.70 -12.25
N ILE A 56 1.16 -0.24 -11.04
CA ILE A 56 1.54 1.12 -10.62
C ILE A 56 3.06 1.26 -10.63
N PHE A 57 3.78 0.33 -9.99
CA PHE A 57 5.24 0.37 -9.89
C PHE A 57 5.94 0.43 -11.24
N GLU A 58 5.46 -0.30 -12.24
CA GLU A 58 6.03 -0.31 -13.60
C GLU A 58 5.67 0.94 -14.43
N ASN A 59 4.70 1.74 -14.01
CA ASN A 59 4.16 2.86 -14.80
C ASN A 59 4.32 4.24 -14.13
N ILE A 60 4.95 4.32 -12.95
CA ILE A 60 5.27 5.58 -12.29
C ILE A 60 6.78 5.73 -12.09
N GLU A 61 7.23 6.97 -11.99
CA GLU A 61 8.62 7.29 -11.67
C GLU A 61 8.73 7.90 -10.26
N PRO A 62 9.90 7.79 -9.59
CA PRO A 62 10.16 8.52 -8.36
C PRO A 62 9.86 10.02 -8.51
N GLY A 63 9.09 10.59 -7.58
CA GLY A 63 8.64 11.98 -7.65
C GLY A 63 7.24 12.18 -8.28
N THR A 64 6.63 11.12 -8.82
CA THR A 64 5.22 11.15 -9.24
C THR A 64 4.33 11.55 -8.05
N PRO A 65 3.52 12.63 -8.15
CA PRO A 65 2.64 13.06 -7.06
C PRO A 65 1.58 12.01 -6.73
N ILE A 66 1.40 11.73 -5.44
CA ILE A 66 0.29 10.92 -4.91
C ILE A 66 -0.69 11.84 -4.19
N ILE A 67 -1.94 11.86 -4.63
CA ILE A 67 -3.00 12.65 -4.00
C ILE A 67 -3.88 11.70 -3.17
N CYS A 68 -3.91 11.90 -1.86
CA CYS A 68 -4.85 11.24 -0.95
C CYS A 68 -5.91 12.26 -0.53
N TYR A 69 -7.18 11.93 -0.71
CA TYR A 69 -8.29 12.77 -0.29
C TYR A 69 -9.47 11.92 0.21
N GLU A 70 -10.33 12.53 0.99
CA GLU A 70 -11.64 12.01 1.39
C GLU A 70 -12.71 12.85 0.68
N GLU A 71 -13.78 12.21 0.23
CA GLU A 71 -14.94 12.86 -0.40
C GLU A 71 -15.91 13.44 0.62
#